data_AF-A0A4U0WPP0-F1
#
_entry.id   AF-A0A4U0WPP0-F1
#
_cell.length_a   1.000
_cell.length_b   1.000
_cell.length_c   1.000
_cell.angle_alpha   90.00
_cell.angle_beta   90.00
_cell.angle_gamma   90.00
#
_symmetry.space_group_name_H-M   'P 1'
#
loop_
_entity.id
_entity.type
_entity.pdbx_description
1 polymer ?
#
loop_
_entity_poly.entity_id
_entity_poly.type
_entity_poly.pdbx_seq_one_letter_code
_entity_poly.pdbx_strand_id
1 'polypeptide(L)'
;MRSLLSAAATLLAGTATLVTAHSQARNPIRTLAVVQNASIHTANHRVTALSHFDLSFALYGTRHIKLSLEPNHDIISDGATVEYLGPDGSVARTETINRLDHKVYKGAAWLEDNVAGQSRQAGWARIVVRRDGADPLFEGAFTIERDHHHIQLSENYQTWIRCWSGVEMGLWLCGGIPTSLRMRWDYTKI
;
A
#
# COMPACT_ATOMS: atom_id res chain seq x y z
N MET A 1 44.29 -57.85 -13.91
CA MET A 1 43.80 -58.01 -12.52
C MET A 1 43.89 -56.64 -11.86
N ARG A 2 42.76 -55.94 -11.63
CA ARG A 2 41.89 -56.04 -10.41
C ARG A 2 42.66 -55.47 -9.19
N SER A 3 42.25 -54.46 -8.42
CA SER A 3 40.98 -53.72 -8.23
C SER A 3 41.31 -52.47 -7.37
N LEU A 4 40.79 -51.27 -7.67
CA LEU A 4 39.67 -50.58 -7.02
C LEU A 4 39.95 -49.90 -5.66
N LEU A 5 39.39 -48.67 -5.52
CA LEU A 5 39.08 -47.88 -4.32
C LEU A 5 40.23 -46.98 -3.84
N SER A 6 40.20 -45.68 -4.14
CA SER A 6 39.52 -44.74 -3.23
C SER A 6 38.95 -43.54 -3.98
N ALA A 7 37.77 -43.73 -4.58
CA ALA A 7 36.82 -42.64 -4.76
C ALA A 7 36.10 -42.42 -3.41
N ALA A 8 35.65 -41.18 -3.14
CA ALA A 8 34.81 -40.77 -2.00
C ALA A 8 35.50 -40.21 -0.75
N ALA A 9 36.40 -39.23 -0.91
CA ALA A 9 36.83 -38.37 0.22
C ALA A 9 36.61 -36.86 -0.02
N THR A 10 35.88 -36.46 -1.05
CA THR A 10 35.16 -35.19 -1.05
C THR A 10 33.71 -35.52 -0.75
N LEU A 11 33.46 -35.79 0.53
CA LEU A 11 32.12 -35.73 1.09
C LEU A 11 31.47 -34.45 0.56
N LEU A 12 30.23 -34.62 0.10
CA LEU A 12 29.27 -33.57 -0.15
C LEU A 12 29.07 -32.72 1.11
N ALA A 13 30.03 -31.87 1.43
CA ALA A 13 29.85 -30.70 2.27
C ALA A 13 29.17 -29.59 1.45
N GLY A 14 28.18 -29.99 0.65
CA GLY A 14 27.18 -29.09 0.13
C GLY A 14 26.36 -28.66 1.33
N THR A 15 26.77 -27.56 1.93
CA THR A 15 26.05 -26.85 2.97
C THR A 15 24.67 -26.49 2.41
N ALA A 16 23.72 -27.41 2.57
CA ALA A 16 22.31 -27.11 2.47
C ALA A 16 22.01 -26.14 3.62
N THR A 17 22.20 -24.86 3.37
CA THR A 17 21.72 -23.80 4.23
C THR A 17 20.21 -23.97 4.28
N LEU A 18 19.72 -24.51 5.39
CA LEU A 18 18.29 -24.56 5.67
C LEU A 18 17.83 -23.13 5.81
N VAL A 19 17.32 -22.56 4.71
CA VAL A 19 16.69 -21.25 4.70
C VAL A 19 15.41 -21.39 5.52
N THR A 20 15.43 -20.85 6.73
CA THR A 20 14.23 -20.66 7.55
C THR A 20 13.38 -19.56 6.92
N ALA A 21 12.49 -19.96 6.01
CA ALA A 21 11.44 -19.08 5.52
C ALA A 21 10.34 -18.99 6.58
N HIS A 22 10.07 -17.77 7.07
CA HIS A 22 8.94 -17.50 7.96
C HIS A 22 7.88 -16.72 7.18
N SER A 23 6.61 -17.13 7.31
CA SER A 23 5.46 -16.35 6.83
C SER A 23 4.65 -15.92 8.04
N GLN A 24 4.30 -14.64 8.13
CA GLN A 24 3.33 -14.16 9.13
C GLN A 24 2.03 -13.84 8.42
N ALA A 25 0.94 -14.49 8.85
CA ALA A 25 -0.39 -14.17 8.37
C ALA A 25 -0.77 -12.76 8.83
N ARG A 26 -1.48 -12.03 7.96
CA ARG A 26 -1.99 -10.69 8.28
C ARG A 26 -2.99 -10.80 9.43
N ASN A 27 -3.00 -9.81 10.33
CA ASN A 27 -4.07 -9.69 11.32
C ASN A 27 -5.44 -9.71 10.61
N PRO A 28 -6.40 -10.52 11.10
CA PRO A 28 -7.72 -10.59 10.49
C PRO A 28 -8.39 -9.22 10.52
N ILE A 29 -9.17 -8.92 9.47
CA ILE A 29 -9.98 -7.69 9.40
C ILE A 29 -11.00 -7.77 10.52
N ARG A 30 -10.95 -6.82 11.46
CA ARG A 30 -11.86 -6.79 12.61
C ARG A 30 -13.16 -6.08 12.30
N THR A 31 -13.11 -5.05 11.46
CA THR A 31 -14.28 -4.23 11.14
C THR A 31 -14.14 -3.67 9.73
N LEU A 32 -15.25 -3.63 9.02
CA LEU A 32 -15.38 -2.99 7.71
C LEU A 32 -16.43 -1.89 7.81
N ALA A 33 -16.13 -0.72 7.26
CA ALA A 33 -17.04 0.41 7.25
C ALA A 33 -16.91 1.16 5.92
N VAL A 34 -18.02 1.74 5.48
CA VAL A 34 -18.03 2.67 4.35
C VAL A 34 -17.79 4.07 4.88
N VAL A 35 -16.82 4.76 4.27
CA VAL A 35 -16.57 6.18 4.50
C VAL A 35 -17.78 6.98 4.02
N GLN A 36 -18.32 7.83 4.89
CA GLN A 36 -19.52 8.62 4.61
C GLN A 36 -19.22 10.12 4.77
N ASN A 37 -19.95 10.96 4.04
CA ASN A 37 -19.88 12.42 4.17
C ASN A 37 -18.45 12.99 4.06
N ALA A 38 -17.66 12.45 3.12
CA ALA A 38 -16.31 12.93 2.90
C ALA A 38 -16.33 14.32 2.27
N SER A 39 -15.57 15.27 2.84
CA SER A 39 -15.46 16.62 2.31
C SER A 39 -14.05 17.18 2.45
N ILE A 40 -13.57 17.80 1.37
CA ILE A 40 -12.30 18.51 1.31
C ILE A 40 -12.55 19.97 1.68
N HIS A 41 -11.91 20.43 2.75
CA HIS A 41 -12.01 21.81 3.24
C HIS A 41 -11.03 22.72 2.52
N THR A 42 -11.37 23.04 1.27
CA THR A 42 -10.74 24.13 0.49
C THR A 42 -11.84 24.99 -0.12
N ALA A 43 -11.48 26.19 -0.60
CA ALA A 43 -12.47 27.14 -1.14
C ALA A 43 -13.36 26.56 -2.27
N ASN A 44 -12.86 25.58 -3.02
CA ASN A 44 -13.57 24.94 -4.13
C ASN A 44 -13.62 23.40 -4.05
N HIS A 45 -13.29 22.82 -2.89
CA HIS A 45 -13.14 21.37 -2.69
C HIS A 45 -12.11 20.69 -3.61
N ARG A 46 -11.25 21.47 -4.28
CA ARG A 46 -10.17 20.95 -5.13
C ARG A 46 -8.83 21.06 -4.43
N VAL A 47 -7.93 20.15 -4.79
CA VAL A 47 -6.57 20.07 -4.24
C VAL A 47 -5.57 19.74 -5.34
N THR A 48 -4.40 20.35 -5.26
CA THR A 48 -3.25 20.05 -6.11
C THR A 48 -2.21 19.28 -5.31
N ALA A 49 -1.20 18.73 -5.98
CA ALA A 49 -0.09 18.03 -5.35
C ALA A 49 0.70 18.85 -4.31
N LEU A 50 0.46 20.17 -4.22
CA LEU A 50 1.10 21.12 -3.32
C LEU A 50 0.14 21.73 -2.28
N SER A 51 -1.15 21.38 -2.31
CA SER A 51 -2.16 21.94 -1.41
C SER A 51 -2.01 21.40 0.02
N HIS A 52 -2.22 22.30 0.99
CA HIS A 52 -2.48 21.96 2.39
C HIS A 52 -3.97 22.11 2.65
N PHE A 53 -4.59 21.13 3.29
CA PHE A 53 -6.04 21.13 3.49
C PHE A 53 -6.46 20.16 4.59
N ASP A 54 -7.69 20.34 5.07
CA ASP A 54 -8.34 19.38 5.96
C ASP A 54 -9.32 18.50 5.16
N LEU A 55 -9.42 17.22 5.50
CA LEU A 55 -10.38 16.26 4.95
C LEU A 55 -11.19 15.67 6.10
N SER A 56 -12.51 15.87 6.10
CA SER A 56 -13.40 15.29 7.11
C SER A 56 -14.25 14.17 6.54
N PHE A 57 -14.56 13.15 7.33
CA PHE A 57 -15.52 12.11 7.00
C PHE A 57 -16.05 11.41 8.26
N ALA A 58 -17.15 10.69 8.10
CA ALA A 58 -17.75 9.89 9.15
C ALA A 58 -17.49 8.39 8.95
N LEU A 59 -17.22 7.70 10.05
CA LEU A 59 -17.19 6.24 10.17
C LEU A 59 -18.37 5.80 11.04
N TYR A 60 -19.00 4.69 10.68
CA TYR A 60 -20.13 4.11 11.42
C TYR A 60 -21.31 5.10 11.65
N GLY A 61 -21.39 6.17 10.86
CA GLY A 61 -22.41 7.22 11.00
C GLY A 61 -22.26 8.14 12.22
N THR A 62 -21.39 7.83 13.18
CA THR A 62 -21.29 8.56 14.46
C THR A 62 -19.88 9.07 14.78
N ARG A 63 -18.84 8.47 14.18
CA ARG A 63 -17.46 8.83 14.47
C ARG A 63 -16.91 9.76 13.40
N HIS A 64 -16.77 11.04 13.76
CA HIS A 64 -16.27 12.07 12.86
C HIS A 64 -14.75 12.16 12.95
N ILE A 65 -14.10 11.99 11.81
CA ILE A 65 -12.65 12.03 11.67
C ILE A 65 -12.29 13.23 10.81
N LYS A 66 -11.31 14.00 11.25
CA LYS A 66 -10.69 15.06 10.46
C LYS A 66 -9.22 14.76 10.27
N LEU A 67 -8.76 14.78 9.02
CA LEU A 67 -7.36 14.63 8.66
C LEU A 67 -6.84 16.02 8.27
N SER A 68 -5.78 16.47 8.92
CA SER A 68 -5.08 17.69 8.50
C SER A 68 -3.85 17.29 7.70
N LEU A 69 -3.80 17.69 6.44
CA LEU A 69 -2.95 17.08 5.42
C LEU A 69 -2.04 18.11 4.74
N GLU A 70 -0.80 17.68 4.56
CA GLU A 70 0.24 18.39 3.83
C GLU A 70 0.80 17.50 2.70
N PRO A 71 1.34 18.09 1.63
CA PRO A 71 2.00 17.34 0.56
C PRO A 71 3.11 16.42 1.10
N ASN A 72 3.11 15.17 0.67
CA ASN A 72 4.19 14.25 1.01
C ASN A 72 5.28 14.30 -0.06
N HIS A 73 6.35 15.05 0.18
CA HIS A 73 7.47 15.17 -0.76
C HIS A 73 8.46 14.00 -0.69
N ASP A 74 8.34 13.12 0.31
CA ASP A 74 9.32 12.07 0.57
C ASP A 74 9.11 10.81 -0.30
N ILE A 75 7.98 10.73 -1.01
CA ILE A 75 7.58 9.52 -1.76
C ILE A 75 8.13 9.50 -3.19
N ILE A 76 8.15 10.66 -3.86
CA ILE A 76 8.60 10.76 -5.25
C ILE A 76 9.69 11.82 -5.28
N SER A 77 10.92 11.37 -5.47
CA SER A 77 12.08 12.24 -5.64
C SER A 77 11.97 13.05 -6.92
N ASP A 78 12.58 14.24 -6.92
CA ASP A 78 12.66 15.04 -8.13
C ASP A 78 13.45 14.31 -9.22
N GLY A 79 12.93 14.32 -10.45
CA GLY A 79 13.50 13.57 -11.57
C GLY A 79 13.43 12.05 -11.46
N ALA A 80 12.55 11.48 -10.62
CA ALA A 80 12.35 10.05 -10.54
C ALA A 80 11.98 9.45 -11.91
N THR A 81 12.58 8.31 -12.26
CA THR A 81 12.34 7.64 -13.53
C THR A 81 12.04 6.15 -13.33
N VAL A 82 11.29 5.59 -14.26
CA VAL A 82 11.05 4.14 -14.39
C VAL A 82 11.77 3.67 -15.64
N GLU A 83 12.73 2.77 -15.46
CA GLU A 83 13.42 2.11 -16.57
C GLU A 83 12.82 0.73 -16.82
N TYR A 84 12.39 0.50 -18.06
CA TYR A 84 11.91 -0.78 -18.54
C TYR A 84 13.07 -1.48 -19.23
N LEU A 85 13.49 -2.61 -18.65
CA LEU A 85 14.59 -3.41 -19.19
C LEU A 85 14.09 -4.36 -20.28
N GLY A 86 14.88 -4.47 -21.35
CA GLY A 86 14.70 -5.45 -22.40
C GLY A 86 15.11 -6.86 -21.96
N PRO A 87 14.83 -7.90 -22.77
CA PRO A 87 15.18 -9.28 -22.47
C PRO A 87 16.68 -9.53 -22.26
N ASP A 88 17.52 -8.65 -22.83
CA ASP A 88 18.98 -8.65 -22.73
C ASP A 88 19.51 -7.83 -21.54
N GLY A 89 18.62 -7.24 -20.73
CA GLY A 89 18.96 -6.37 -19.61
C GLY A 89 19.33 -4.94 -20.00
N SER A 90 19.26 -4.58 -21.29
CA SER A 90 19.43 -3.19 -21.74
C SER A 90 18.21 -2.33 -21.40
N VAL A 91 18.37 -1.01 -21.26
CA VAL A 91 17.24 -0.11 -21.05
C VAL A 91 16.48 0.04 -22.37
N ALA A 92 15.28 -0.53 -22.44
CA ALA A 92 14.41 -0.44 -23.60
C ALA A 92 13.60 0.88 -23.61
N ARG A 93 13.25 1.39 -22.43
CA ARG A 93 12.46 2.63 -22.28
C ARG A 93 12.69 3.25 -20.91
N THR A 94 12.70 4.59 -20.86
CA THR A 94 12.70 5.35 -19.62
C THR A 94 11.47 6.26 -19.59
N GLU A 95 10.72 6.25 -18.50
CA GLU A 95 9.60 7.16 -18.25
C GLU A 95 9.91 8.03 -17.03
N THR A 96 9.72 9.34 -17.15
CA THR A 96 9.88 10.27 -16.03
C THR A 96 8.58 10.36 -15.24
N ILE A 97 8.68 10.24 -13.92
CA ILE A 97 7.57 10.45 -12.99
C ILE A 97 7.56 11.93 -12.59
N ASN A 98 6.52 12.64 -12.97
CA ASN A 98 6.32 14.02 -12.55
C ASN A 98 5.65 14.07 -11.17
N ARG A 99 6.35 14.60 -10.16
CA ARG A 99 5.84 14.74 -8.79
C ARG A 99 4.50 15.48 -8.71
N LEU A 100 4.26 16.45 -9.60
CA LEU A 100 3.06 17.30 -9.56
C LEU A 100 1.80 16.57 -10.02
N ASP A 101 1.93 15.45 -10.72
CA ASP A 101 0.80 14.64 -11.19
C ASP A 101 0.23 13.74 -10.07
N HIS A 102 0.92 13.70 -8.91
CA HIS A 102 0.58 12.82 -7.81
C HIS A 102 0.10 13.59 -6.56
N LYS A 103 -1.19 13.43 -6.24
CA LYS A 103 -1.86 14.01 -5.07
C LYS A 103 -1.69 13.12 -3.84
N VAL A 104 -0.46 13.05 -3.32
CA VAL A 104 -0.10 12.23 -2.16
C VAL A 104 0.20 13.11 -0.95
N TYR A 105 -0.41 12.79 0.18
CA TYR A 105 -0.40 13.61 1.39
C TYR A 105 -0.05 12.80 2.64
N LYS A 106 0.53 13.48 3.61
CA LYS A 106 0.78 12.99 4.96
C LYS A 106 0.21 13.99 5.96
N GLY A 107 0.03 13.59 7.21
CA GLY A 107 -0.39 14.54 8.24
C GLY A 107 -0.96 13.88 9.49
N ALA A 108 -1.79 14.63 10.20
CA ALA A 108 -2.35 14.26 11.49
C ALA A 108 -3.81 13.85 11.36
N ALA A 109 -4.22 12.87 12.18
CA ALA A 109 -5.61 12.46 12.30
C ALA A 109 -6.18 12.97 13.63
N TRP A 110 -7.36 13.57 13.54
CA TRP A 110 -8.08 14.21 14.63
C TRP A 110 -9.43 13.52 14.81
N LEU A 111 -9.82 13.33 16.07
CA LEU A 111 -11.14 12.86 16.45
C LEU A 111 -11.97 14.05 16.91
N GLU A 112 -13.15 14.21 16.33
CA GLU A 112 -14.10 15.25 16.73
C GLU A 112 -15.07 14.69 17.75
N ASP A 113 -15.15 15.34 18.91
CA ASP A 113 -16.15 15.04 19.94
C ASP A 113 -17.38 15.91 19.70
N ASN A 114 -18.45 15.30 19.19
CA ASN A 114 -19.73 15.97 18.93
C ASN A 114 -20.41 16.50 20.19
N VAL A 115 -20.08 15.98 21.39
CA VAL A 115 -20.72 16.37 22.64
C VAL A 115 -19.98 17.55 23.28
N ALA A 116 -18.65 17.54 23.23
CA ALA A 116 -17.82 18.57 23.85
C ALA A 116 -17.40 19.71 22.89
N GLY A 117 -17.62 19.55 21.58
CA GLY A 117 -17.15 20.48 20.56
C GLY A 117 -15.62 20.57 20.49
N GLN A 118 -14.90 19.60 21.05
CA GLN A 118 -13.45 19.57 21.09
C GLN A 118 -12.92 18.62 20.04
N SER A 119 -11.92 19.06 19.27
CA SER A 119 -11.14 18.18 18.38
C SER A 119 -9.82 17.83 19.04
N ARG A 120 -9.47 16.55 19.11
CA ARG A 120 -8.19 16.10 19.67
C ARG A 120 -7.40 15.31 18.64
N GLN A 121 -6.09 15.61 18.55
CA GLN A 121 -5.18 14.83 17.74
C GLN A 121 -5.07 13.42 18.32
N ALA A 122 -5.36 12.42 17.49
CA ALA A 122 -5.49 11.03 17.91
C ALA A 122 -4.60 10.08 17.10
N GLY A 123 -3.93 10.56 16.06
CA GLY A 123 -2.93 9.78 15.33
C GLY A 123 -2.39 10.50 14.10
N TRP A 124 -1.99 9.71 13.10
CA TRP A 124 -1.42 10.16 11.83
C TRP A 124 -2.26 9.68 10.64
N ALA A 125 -2.10 10.32 9.49
CA ALA A 125 -2.70 9.91 8.23
C ALA A 125 -1.72 10.00 7.07
N ARG A 126 -1.86 9.09 6.10
CA ARG A 126 -1.18 9.08 4.81
C ARG A 126 -2.18 8.65 3.75
N ILE A 127 -2.49 9.53 2.80
CA ILE A 127 -3.52 9.27 1.80
C ILE A 127 -3.08 9.69 0.39
N VAL A 128 -3.78 9.15 -0.59
CA VAL A 128 -3.75 9.55 -1.99
C VAL A 128 -5.14 9.99 -2.39
N VAL A 129 -5.27 11.20 -2.94
CA VAL A 129 -6.54 11.68 -3.51
C VAL A 129 -6.60 11.24 -4.97
N ARG A 130 -7.62 10.45 -5.31
CA ARG A 130 -7.90 9.97 -6.67
C ARG A 130 -8.80 10.93 -7.43
N ARG A 131 -9.77 11.52 -6.73
CA ARG A 131 -10.71 12.50 -7.26
C ARG A 131 -10.97 13.55 -6.20
N ASP A 132 -10.90 14.81 -6.59
CA ASP A 132 -11.29 15.96 -5.79
C ASP A 132 -12.60 16.58 -6.32
N GLY A 133 -13.16 17.52 -5.57
CA GLY A 133 -14.48 18.10 -5.83
C GLY A 133 -15.48 17.76 -4.73
N ALA A 134 -16.77 17.90 -5.05
CA ALA A 134 -17.87 17.70 -4.11
C ALA A 134 -17.94 16.27 -3.56
N ASP A 135 -17.59 15.28 -4.38
CA ASP A 135 -17.56 13.86 -4.01
C ASP A 135 -16.12 13.33 -4.09
N PRO A 136 -15.29 13.58 -3.06
CA PRO A 136 -13.88 13.21 -3.10
C PRO A 136 -13.70 11.69 -2.98
N LEU A 137 -12.79 11.14 -3.79
CA LEU A 137 -12.34 9.75 -3.70
C LEU A 137 -10.88 9.71 -3.29
N PHE A 138 -10.58 8.94 -2.24
CA PHE A 138 -9.25 8.84 -1.68
C PHE A 138 -9.00 7.45 -1.09
N GLU A 139 -7.73 7.09 -1.02
CA GLU A 139 -7.24 5.83 -0.47
C GLU A 139 -6.08 6.09 0.46
N GLY A 140 -5.80 5.17 1.39
CA GLY A 140 -4.63 5.31 2.25
C GLY A 140 -4.79 4.62 3.59
N ALA A 141 -4.00 5.09 4.57
CA ALA A 141 -4.03 4.57 5.92
C ALA A 141 -3.97 5.72 6.93
N PHE A 142 -4.63 5.51 8.05
CA PHE A 142 -4.56 6.42 9.18
C PHE A 142 -4.64 5.64 10.50
N THR A 143 -4.25 6.30 11.58
CA THR A 143 -4.37 5.75 12.93
C THR A 143 -5.21 6.67 13.80
N ILE A 144 -6.00 6.06 14.67
CA ILE A 144 -6.72 6.74 15.74
C ILE A 144 -6.56 5.89 16.98
N GLU A 145 -6.04 6.47 18.06
CA GLU A 145 -5.97 5.80 19.38
C GLU A 145 -5.26 4.43 19.32
N ARG A 146 -4.22 4.32 18.48
CA ARG A 146 -3.39 3.12 18.20
C ARG A 146 -4.05 2.07 17.29
N ASP A 147 -5.31 2.26 16.91
CA ASP A 147 -5.95 1.43 15.90
C ASP A 147 -5.57 1.89 14.50
N HIS A 148 -5.22 0.91 13.65
CA HIS A 148 -4.83 1.15 12.26
C HIS A 148 -6.04 0.94 11.35
N HIS A 149 -6.31 1.94 10.53
CA HIS A 149 -7.40 1.93 9.57
C HIS A 149 -6.84 2.07 8.16
N HIS A 150 -7.44 1.33 7.24
CA HIS A 150 -7.09 1.37 5.83
C HIS A 150 -8.33 1.70 5.01
N ILE A 151 -8.18 2.65 4.09
CA ILE A 151 -9.24 3.10 3.19
C ILE A 151 -8.85 2.65 1.79
N GLN A 152 -9.74 1.90 1.15
CA GLN A 152 -9.59 1.39 -0.21
C GLN A 152 -10.85 1.69 -1.00
N LEU A 153 -10.70 1.93 -2.31
CA LEU A 153 -11.83 1.96 -3.20
C LEU A 153 -12.48 0.57 -3.30
N SER A 154 -13.79 0.54 -3.52
CA SER A 154 -14.57 -0.70 -3.60
C SER A 154 -14.04 -1.65 -4.68
N GLU A 155 -13.65 -1.12 -5.84
CA GLU A 155 -13.06 -1.87 -6.95
C GLU A 155 -11.77 -2.60 -6.53
N ASN A 156 -10.92 -1.91 -5.76
CA ASN A 156 -9.66 -2.46 -5.25
C ASN A 156 -9.92 -3.52 -4.15
N TYR A 157 -10.87 -3.26 -3.27
CA TYR A 157 -11.27 -4.20 -2.22
C TYR A 157 -11.82 -5.52 -2.80
N GLN A 158 -12.66 -5.45 -3.82
CA GLN A 158 -13.25 -6.63 -4.46
C GLN A 158 -12.21 -7.50 -5.19
N THR A 159 -11.20 -6.86 -5.79
CA THR A 159 -10.08 -7.58 -6.44
C THR A 159 -9.30 -8.41 -5.41
N TRP A 160 -9.07 -7.87 -4.22
CA TRP A 160 -8.37 -8.60 -3.15
C TRP A 160 -9.13 -9.84 -2.67
N ILE A 161 -10.46 -9.76 -2.54
CA ILE A 161 -11.29 -10.92 -2.13
C ILE A 161 -11.31 -12.01 -3.21
N ARG A 162 -11.33 -11.64 -4.50
CA ARG A 162 -11.33 -12.63 -5.60
C ARG A 162 -10.03 -13.45 -5.64
N CYS A 163 -8.88 -12.86 -5.33
CA CYS A 163 -7.63 -13.62 -5.18
C CYS A 163 -7.63 -14.58 -3.98
N TRP A 164 -8.52 -14.41 -3.00
CA TRP A 164 -8.56 -15.23 -1.80
C TRP A 164 -9.60 -16.37 -1.86
N SER A 165 -10.62 -16.24 -2.69
CA SER A 165 -11.65 -17.30 -2.90
C SER A 165 -11.21 -18.45 -3.81
N GLY A 166 -9.98 -18.41 -4.36
CA GLY A 166 -9.42 -19.47 -5.22
C GLY A 166 -8.65 -20.57 -4.49
N VAL A 167 -8.91 -20.84 -3.19
CA VAL A 167 -8.18 -21.85 -2.41
C VAL A 167 -8.97 -23.17 -2.22
N GLU A 168 -10.20 -23.28 -2.72
CA GLU A 168 -10.90 -24.56 -2.80
C GLU A 168 -11.05 -25.02 -4.25
N MET A 169 -10.46 -26.18 -4.52
CA MET A 169 -10.38 -26.93 -5.78
C MET A 169 -9.26 -26.49 -6.73
N GLY A 170 -8.22 -27.34 -6.77
CA GLY A 170 -7.08 -27.20 -7.64
C GLY A 170 -7.47 -27.08 -9.11
N LEU A 171 -7.43 -25.86 -9.61
CA LEU A 171 -7.11 -25.54 -11.00
C LEU A 171 -6.57 -24.12 -11.03
N TRP A 172 -5.26 -23.99 -11.22
CA TRP A 172 -4.62 -22.70 -11.49
C TRP A 172 -5.13 -22.17 -12.83
N LEU A 173 -6.14 -21.31 -12.78
CA LEU A 173 -6.54 -20.46 -13.90
C LEU A 173 -6.48 -19.00 -13.47
N CYS A 174 -5.30 -18.54 -13.06
CA CYS A 174 -4.89 -17.19 -13.41
C CYS A 174 -4.43 -17.25 -14.87
N GLY A 175 -5.36 -17.08 -15.80
CA GLY A 175 -5.09 -17.19 -17.23
C GLY A 175 -4.06 -16.17 -17.70
N GLY A 176 -2.93 -16.67 -18.22
CA GLY A 176 -2.07 -15.99 -19.20
C GLY A 176 -0.89 -15.19 -18.65
N ILE A 177 0.28 -15.83 -18.57
CA ILE A 177 1.60 -15.16 -18.50
C ILE A 177 2.01 -14.75 -19.94
N PRO A 178 2.90 -13.77 -20.16
CA PRO A 178 4.31 -14.13 -20.09
C PRO A 178 5.23 -13.12 -19.39
N THR A 179 6.21 -13.73 -18.70
CA THR A 179 7.59 -13.30 -18.51
C THR A 179 7.88 -12.06 -17.66
N SER A 180 8.36 -12.35 -16.43
CA SER A 180 9.13 -11.45 -15.56
C SER A 180 8.38 -10.30 -14.91
N LEU A 181 7.75 -10.57 -13.77
CA LEU A 181 7.80 -9.63 -12.65
C LEU A 181 7.83 -10.41 -11.32
N ARG A 182 9.02 -10.82 -10.92
CA ARG A 182 9.27 -11.35 -9.57
C ARG A 182 9.44 -10.16 -8.63
N MET A 183 8.34 -9.52 -8.21
CA MET A 183 8.38 -8.51 -7.16
C MET A 183 8.64 -9.19 -5.81
N ARG A 184 9.92 -9.25 -5.45
CA ARG A 184 10.40 -9.60 -4.12
C ARG A 184 10.26 -8.38 -3.22
N TRP A 185 9.35 -8.43 -2.25
CA TRP A 185 9.28 -7.44 -1.17
C TRP A 185 10.12 -7.96 0.00
N ASP A 186 11.41 -7.66 0.02
CA ASP A 186 12.21 -7.81 1.24
C ASP A 186 11.96 -6.58 2.12
N TYR A 187 11.06 -6.71 3.10
CA TYR A 187 10.97 -5.74 4.20
C TYR A 187 12.04 -6.10 5.24
N THR A 188 13.22 -5.50 5.11
CA THR A 188 14.20 -5.47 6.20
C THR A 188 13.78 -4.38 7.17
N LYS A 189 13.27 -4.75 8.34
CA LYS A 189 13.14 -3.84 9.49
C LYS A 189 14.56 -3.49 9.97
N ILE A 190 14.87 -2.19 10.06
CA ILE A 190 15.96 -1.67 10.90
C ILE A 190 15.40 -1.50 12.31
#